data_AF-A0A935IUF1-F1
#
_entry.id   AF-A0A935IUF1-F1
#
_cell.length_a   1.000
_cell.length_b   1.000
_cell.length_c   1.000
_cell.angle_alpha   90.00
_cell.angle_beta   90.00
_cell.angle_gamma   90.00
#
_symmetry.space_group_name_H-M   'P 1'
#
loop_
_entity.id
_entity.type
_entity.pdbx_description
1 polymer ?
#
loop_
_entity_poly.entity_id
_entity_poly.type
_entity_poly.pdbx_seq_one_letter_code
_entity_poly.pdbx_strand_id
1 'polypeptide(L)'
;MQLQQRINAFIKIGKFINEHYESTDAKGEENLHLGLTELVKVALVYNGWFIEQFTNNAIQNIGKMLAKEELEKLAAYFPSENKSSKTVAVICAGNIPMVCFHDVLCVLLSGNTVLIKMSSDDNVLLPFFLKLLVHYEPGFDEYIRLADGKLTGFDAIIATGSNNSADQFSHYFGKYPNVIRRNRSSLAVITGKETRGELEALGKDIFYYFGLGCRNVSKLLVPKDYKFDSLFECVFSFGYVLDNKKYANNYEYNRTIYLMGNEKFLDNNFLMIKADNQIHAPISVMYYESYESDEDVTEYLLNNAKEIQCVVGTNYIPFGNSQSPVITDFADGVNTAKFLVDL
;
A
#
# COMPACT_ATOMS: atom_id res chain seq x y z
N MET A 1 -0.67 22.54 -18.50
CA MET A 1 -1.86 22.63 -17.63
C MET A 1 -1.49 23.33 -16.32
N GLN A 2 -2.36 24.17 -15.73
CA GLN A 2 -2.09 24.84 -14.44
C GLN A 2 -2.31 23.89 -13.25
N LEU A 3 -1.62 24.12 -12.12
CA LEU A 3 -1.73 23.26 -10.93
C LEU A 3 -3.17 23.15 -10.41
N GLN A 4 -3.91 24.26 -10.36
CA GLN A 4 -5.30 24.24 -9.88
C GLN A 4 -6.23 23.39 -10.77
N GLN A 5 -6.00 23.37 -12.09
CA GLN A 5 -6.77 22.51 -13.01
C GLN A 5 -6.52 21.03 -12.71
N ARG A 6 -5.24 20.67 -12.49
CA ARG A 6 -4.86 19.30 -12.11
C ARG A 6 -5.53 18.86 -10.82
N ILE A 7 -5.46 19.69 -9.78
CA ILE A 7 -6.09 19.43 -8.47
C ILE A 7 -7.61 19.24 -8.64
N ASN A 8 -8.28 20.15 -9.34
CA ASN A 8 -9.73 20.09 -9.53
C ASN A 8 -10.17 18.81 -10.24
N ALA A 9 -9.39 18.29 -11.19
CA ALA A 9 -9.69 17.02 -11.86
C ALA A 9 -9.61 15.84 -10.88
N PHE A 10 -8.59 15.80 -10.02
CA PHE A 10 -8.45 14.78 -8.99
C PHE A 10 -9.53 14.87 -7.90
N ILE A 11 -9.98 16.08 -7.55
CA ILE A 11 -11.16 16.27 -6.67
C ILE A 11 -12.41 15.63 -7.27
N LYS A 12 -12.63 15.77 -8.60
CA LYS A 12 -13.76 15.12 -9.27
C LYS A 12 -13.67 13.59 -9.20
N ILE A 13 -12.47 13.02 -9.32
CA ILE A 13 -12.26 11.57 -9.12
C ILE A 13 -12.62 11.15 -7.68
N GLY A 14 -12.16 11.91 -6.68
CA GLY A 14 -12.51 11.65 -5.28
C GLY A 14 -14.02 11.70 -5.04
N LYS A 15 -14.69 12.70 -5.63
CA LYS A 15 -16.14 12.84 -5.58
C LYS A 15 -16.86 11.63 -6.21
N PHE A 16 -16.47 11.23 -7.42
CA PHE A 16 -17.02 10.05 -8.09
C PHE A 16 -16.89 8.78 -7.23
N ILE A 17 -15.71 8.57 -6.61
CA ILE A 17 -15.49 7.44 -5.71
C ILE A 17 -16.45 7.49 -4.52
N ASN A 18 -16.59 8.64 -3.87
CA ASN A 18 -17.45 8.76 -2.69
C ASN A 18 -18.93 8.54 -3.06
N GLU A 19 -19.40 9.13 -4.18
CA GLU A 19 -20.76 8.93 -4.67
C GLU A 19 -21.05 7.45 -4.98
N HIS A 20 -20.07 6.72 -5.51
CA HIS A 20 -20.20 5.28 -5.78
C HIS A 20 -20.50 4.45 -4.52
N TYR A 21 -19.87 4.78 -3.38
CA TYR A 21 -20.00 4.00 -2.15
C TYR A 21 -21.04 4.54 -1.16
N GLU A 22 -21.37 5.84 -1.24
CA GLU A 22 -22.41 6.45 -0.39
C GLU A 22 -23.84 6.25 -0.95
N SER A 23 -23.98 5.63 -2.14
CA SER A 23 -25.26 5.40 -2.81
C SER A 23 -26.07 6.70 -3.01
N THR A 24 -25.39 7.82 -3.17
CA THR A 24 -26.00 9.10 -3.54
C THR A 24 -26.30 9.13 -5.03
N ASP A 25 -27.34 9.88 -5.42
CA ASP A 25 -27.90 9.87 -6.78
C ASP A 25 -26.86 10.21 -7.86
N ALA A 26 -26.39 9.20 -8.59
CA ALA A 26 -25.30 9.24 -9.57
C ALA A 26 -25.72 9.82 -10.93
N LYS A 27 -26.42 10.96 -10.90
CA LYS A 27 -27.09 11.52 -12.09
C LYS A 27 -26.09 11.82 -13.20
N GLY A 28 -26.21 11.10 -14.32
CA GLY A 28 -25.43 11.31 -15.53
C GLY A 28 -24.12 10.51 -15.61
N GLU A 29 -23.79 9.69 -14.60
CA GLU A 29 -22.59 8.85 -14.58
C GLU A 29 -22.90 7.38 -14.24
N GLU A 30 -24.16 6.97 -14.37
CA GLU A 30 -24.66 5.65 -13.95
C GLU A 30 -23.86 4.50 -14.59
N ASN A 31 -23.54 4.63 -15.88
CA ASN A 31 -22.74 3.64 -16.61
C ASN A 31 -21.29 3.56 -16.11
N LEU A 32 -20.71 4.66 -15.62
CA LEU A 32 -19.36 4.67 -15.07
C LEU A 32 -19.33 3.95 -13.72
N HIS A 33 -20.34 4.16 -12.88
CA HIS A 33 -20.46 3.43 -11.61
C HIS A 33 -20.73 1.94 -11.82
N LEU A 34 -21.62 1.58 -12.75
CA LEU A 34 -21.84 0.18 -13.14
C LEU A 34 -20.54 -0.44 -13.66
N GLY A 35 -19.80 0.29 -14.50
CA GLY A 35 -18.49 -0.12 -14.99
C GLY A 35 -17.49 -0.39 -13.86
N LEU A 36 -17.41 0.49 -12.86
CA LEU A 36 -16.53 0.29 -11.70
C LEU A 36 -16.93 -0.97 -10.91
N THR A 37 -18.23 -1.18 -10.64
CA THR A 37 -18.72 -2.39 -9.97
C THR A 37 -18.28 -3.67 -10.67
N GLU A 38 -18.39 -3.70 -12.01
CA GLU A 38 -17.96 -4.87 -12.78
C GLU A 38 -16.43 -5.01 -12.81
N LEU A 39 -15.69 -3.91 -12.89
CA LEU A 39 -14.22 -3.95 -12.85
C LEU A 39 -13.67 -4.45 -11.51
N VAL A 40 -14.35 -4.17 -10.40
CA VAL A 40 -14.00 -4.73 -9.07
C VAL A 40 -14.09 -6.25 -9.09
N LYS A 41 -15.11 -6.83 -9.73
CA LYS A 41 -15.24 -8.29 -9.91
C LYS A 41 -14.18 -8.85 -10.86
N VAL A 42 -13.89 -8.14 -11.94
CA VAL A 42 -12.85 -8.53 -12.91
C VAL A 42 -11.47 -8.54 -12.25
N ALA A 43 -11.18 -7.60 -11.34
CA ALA A 43 -9.92 -7.55 -10.61
C ALA A 43 -9.65 -8.85 -9.83
N LEU A 44 -10.67 -9.43 -9.19
CA LEU A 44 -10.57 -10.73 -8.51
C LEU A 44 -10.23 -11.88 -9.46
N VAL A 45 -10.81 -11.88 -10.67
CA VAL A 45 -10.56 -12.93 -11.68
C VAL A 45 -9.10 -12.88 -12.15
N TYR A 46 -8.57 -11.69 -12.40
CA TYR A 46 -7.17 -11.52 -12.80
C TYR A 46 -6.20 -11.79 -11.65
N ASN A 47 -6.54 -11.34 -10.44
CA ASN A 47 -5.72 -11.55 -9.26
C ASN A 47 -6.58 -12.02 -8.09
N GLY A 48 -6.48 -13.31 -7.77
CA GLY A 48 -7.21 -13.95 -6.68
C GLY A 48 -7.00 -13.35 -5.28
N TRP A 49 -6.07 -12.41 -5.10
CA TRP A 49 -5.91 -11.64 -3.85
C TRP A 49 -6.85 -10.43 -3.76
N PHE A 50 -7.37 -9.95 -4.89
CA PHE A 50 -8.15 -8.72 -5.00
C PHE A 50 -9.64 -8.99 -4.79
N ILE A 51 -9.98 -9.60 -3.65
CA ILE A 51 -11.37 -9.80 -3.25
C ILE A 51 -12.11 -8.47 -3.20
N GLU A 52 -13.41 -8.49 -3.48
CA GLU A 52 -14.22 -7.26 -3.61
C GLU A 52 -14.08 -6.35 -2.39
N GLN A 53 -14.07 -6.91 -1.18
CA GLN A 53 -13.89 -6.15 0.05
C GLN A 53 -12.59 -5.33 0.06
N PHE A 54 -11.44 -5.96 -0.21
CA PHE A 54 -10.15 -5.28 -0.18
C PHE A 54 -9.96 -4.32 -1.35
N THR A 55 -10.49 -4.68 -2.52
CA THR A 55 -10.52 -3.79 -3.68
C THR A 55 -11.35 -2.53 -3.40
N ASN A 56 -12.54 -2.69 -2.84
CA ASN A 56 -13.39 -1.56 -2.44
C ASN A 56 -12.74 -0.71 -1.34
N ASN A 57 -12.10 -1.33 -0.34
CA ASN A 57 -11.35 -0.60 0.69
C ASN A 57 -10.23 0.25 0.09
N ALA A 58 -9.47 -0.30 -0.88
CA ALA A 58 -8.39 0.44 -1.55
C ALA A 58 -8.94 1.65 -2.34
N ILE A 59 -10.03 1.46 -3.10
CA ILE A 59 -10.67 2.53 -3.87
C ILE A 59 -11.21 3.61 -2.92
N GLN A 60 -11.92 3.24 -1.85
CA GLN A 60 -12.44 4.20 -0.87
C GLN A 60 -11.33 4.99 -0.17
N ASN A 61 -10.21 4.35 0.16
CA ASN A 61 -9.06 5.05 0.73
C ASN A 61 -8.46 6.07 -0.24
N ILE A 62 -8.40 5.74 -1.54
CA ILE A 62 -8.05 6.72 -2.58
C ILE A 62 -9.08 7.85 -2.61
N GLY A 63 -10.39 7.56 -2.55
CA GLY A 63 -11.44 8.57 -2.48
C GLY A 63 -11.24 9.58 -1.35
N LYS A 64 -10.89 9.09 -0.15
CA LYS A 64 -10.56 9.93 1.02
C LYS A 64 -9.31 10.78 0.79
N MET A 65 -8.24 10.22 0.20
CA MET A 65 -7.03 10.98 -0.15
C MET A 65 -7.32 12.10 -1.15
N LEU A 66 -8.30 11.92 -2.03
CA LEU A 66 -8.68 12.89 -3.06
C LEU A 66 -9.67 13.96 -2.56
N ALA A 67 -9.96 13.99 -1.25
CA ALA A 67 -10.66 15.12 -0.64
C ALA A 67 -9.88 16.42 -0.90
N LYS A 68 -10.61 17.53 -1.05
CA LYS A 68 -10.03 18.82 -1.43
C LYS A 68 -8.93 19.25 -0.46
N GLU A 69 -9.22 19.17 0.83
CA GLU A 69 -8.32 19.60 1.90
C GLU A 69 -7.04 18.76 1.94
N GLU A 70 -7.14 17.46 1.63
CA GLU A 70 -5.98 16.56 1.56
C GLU A 70 -5.14 16.86 0.32
N LEU A 71 -5.78 17.02 -0.85
CA LEU A 71 -5.09 17.40 -2.09
C LEU A 71 -4.39 18.74 -1.98
N GLU A 72 -4.97 19.73 -1.28
CA GLU A 72 -4.34 21.03 -1.03
C GLU A 72 -3.08 20.90 -0.17
N LYS A 73 -3.07 20.00 0.83
CA LYS A 73 -1.85 19.69 1.62
C LYS A 73 -0.74 19.10 0.74
N LEU A 74 -1.07 18.16 -0.14
CA LEU A 74 -0.09 17.59 -1.08
C LEU A 74 0.35 18.63 -2.12
N ALA A 75 -0.58 19.47 -2.60
CA ALA A 75 -0.32 20.49 -3.61
C ALA A 75 0.69 21.55 -3.14
N ALA A 76 0.77 21.80 -1.83
CA ALA A 76 1.73 22.73 -1.23
C ALA A 76 3.20 22.35 -1.51
N TYR A 77 3.49 21.11 -1.89
CA TYR A 77 4.83 20.67 -2.29
C TYR A 77 5.20 21.07 -3.73
N PHE A 78 4.23 21.42 -4.58
CA PHE A 78 4.46 21.70 -6.00
C PHE A 78 4.46 23.21 -6.29
N PRO A 79 5.37 23.70 -7.14
CA PRO A 79 5.35 25.10 -7.56
C PRO A 79 4.11 25.41 -8.40
N SER A 80 3.62 26.66 -8.30
CA SER A 80 2.46 27.11 -9.08
C SER A 80 2.72 27.12 -10.60
N GLU A 81 3.96 27.44 -10.99
CA GLU A 81 4.43 27.40 -12.37
C GLU A 81 5.39 26.25 -12.59
N ASN A 82 5.22 25.56 -13.72
CA ASN A 82 6.04 24.42 -14.07
C ASN A 82 7.21 24.86 -14.95
N LYS A 83 8.45 24.63 -14.53
CA LYS A 83 9.66 25.11 -15.24
C LYS A 83 9.91 24.36 -16.56
N SER A 84 9.61 23.06 -16.59
CA SER A 84 9.63 22.20 -17.77
C SER A 84 9.04 20.83 -17.45
N SER A 85 8.20 20.26 -18.33
CA SER A 85 7.69 18.89 -18.15
C SER A 85 8.77 17.85 -18.45
N LYS A 86 8.96 16.89 -17.55
CA LYS A 86 9.78 15.68 -17.72
C LYS A 86 8.87 14.46 -17.89
N THR A 87 9.37 13.43 -18.57
CA THR A 87 8.72 12.12 -18.60
C THR A 87 9.25 11.26 -17.46
N VAL A 88 8.40 10.93 -16.49
CA VAL A 88 8.73 10.09 -15.34
C VAL A 88 8.12 8.71 -15.53
N ALA A 89 8.98 7.68 -15.61
CA ALA A 89 8.52 6.30 -15.65
C ALA A 89 8.09 5.82 -14.26
N VAL A 90 6.97 5.08 -14.20
CA VAL A 90 6.48 4.46 -12.97
C VAL A 90 6.30 2.96 -13.19
N ILE A 91 7.08 2.14 -12.50
CA ILE A 91 6.90 0.68 -12.48
C ILE A 91 6.01 0.32 -11.31
N CYS A 92 4.79 -0.13 -11.61
CA CYS A 92 3.79 -0.48 -10.60
C CYS A 92 4.00 -1.91 -10.08
N ALA A 93 3.89 -2.09 -8.76
CA ALA A 93 3.69 -3.40 -8.14
C ALA A 93 2.21 -3.82 -8.26
N GLY A 94 1.91 -5.12 -8.04
CA GLY A 94 0.55 -5.67 -8.12
C GLY A 94 0.14 -6.48 -6.88
N ASN A 95 0.75 -6.19 -5.73
CA ASN A 95 0.49 -6.89 -4.47
C ASN A 95 -0.81 -6.42 -3.79
N ILE A 96 -1.19 -5.15 -3.94
CA ILE A 96 -2.48 -4.60 -3.48
C ILE A 96 -3.12 -3.78 -4.62
N PRO A 97 -4.47 -3.65 -4.65
CA PRO A 97 -5.16 -2.92 -5.72
C PRO A 97 -4.72 -1.46 -5.82
N MET A 98 -4.29 -1.04 -7.02
CA MET A 98 -3.87 0.33 -7.35
C MET A 98 -2.77 0.91 -6.47
N VAL A 99 -1.84 0.09 -6.01
CA VAL A 99 -0.76 0.53 -5.09
C VAL A 99 0.07 1.70 -5.63
N CYS A 100 0.25 1.80 -6.96
CA CYS A 100 1.03 2.87 -7.57
C CYS A 100 0.24 4.17 -7.82
N PHE A 101 -1.05 4.23 -7.42
CA PHE A 101 -1.90 5.39 -7.64
C PHE A 101 -1.28 6.68 -7.09
N HIS A 102 -0.71 6.63 -5.88
CA HIS A 102 -0.11 7.80 -5.24
C HIS A 102 1.11 8.36 -6.00
N ASP A 103 1.96 7.49 -6.55
CA ASP A 103 3.08 7.93 -7.38
C ASP A 103 2.61 8.57 -8.67
N VAL A 104 1.60 7.96 -9.33
CA VAL A 104 0.99 8.51 -10.55
C VAL A 104 0.34 9.87 -10.28
N LEU A 105 -0.39 9.99 -9.17
CA LEU A 105 -0.96 11.25 -8.68
C LEU A 105 0.13 12.31 -8.51
N CYS A 106 1.23 11.99 -7.82
CA CYS A 106 2.33 12.92 -7.58
C CYS A 106 2.99 13.38 -8.89
N VAL A 107 3.27 12.47 -9.83
CA VAL A 107 3.86 12.81 -11.14
C VAL A 107 2.95 13.75 -11.92
N LEU A 108 1.65 13.45 -11.96
CA LEU A 108 0.69 14.30 -12.66
C LEU A 108 0.54 15.65 -11.97
N LEU A 109 0.42 15.72 -10.64
CA LEU A 109 0.32 16.97 -9.89
C LEU A 109 1.57 17.84 -10.01
N SER A 110 2.77 17.26 -10.13
CA SER A 110 3.99 18.03 -10.42
C SER A 110 4.01 18.60 -11.85
N GLY A 111 3.05 18.21 -12.70
CA GLY A 111 2.93 18.64 -14.09
C GLY A 111 3.89 17.92 -15.03
N ASN A 112 4.45 16.79 -14.60
CA ASN A 112 5.26 15.91 -15.43
C ASN A 112 4.36 14.92 -16.20
N THR A 113 4.89 14.35 -17.29
CA THR A 113 4.26 13.26 -18.01
C THR A 113 4.58 11.94 -17.32
N VAL A 114 3.57 11.12 -17.04
CA VAL A 114 3.75 9.79 -16.46
C VAL A 114 3.83 8.72 -17.57
N LEU A 115 4.85 7.87 -17.52
CA LEU A 115 4.99 6.67 -18.34
C LEU A 115 4.83 5.42 -17.47
N ILE A 116 3.65 4.80 -17.51
CA ILE A 116 3.27 3.76 -16.56
C ILE A 116 3.57 2.38 -17.15
N LYS A 117 4.38 1.59 -16.43
CA LYS A 117 4.52 0.15 -16.63
C LYS A 117 3.70 -0.58 -15.57
N MET A 118 2.50 -1.01 -15.94
CA MET A 118 1.59 -1.73 -15.05
C MET A 118 2.12 -3.13 -14.71
N SER A 119 1.79 -3.61 -13.51
CA SER A 119 1.90 -5.02 -13.16
C SER A 119 0.87 -5.82 -13.94
N SER A 120 1.22 -7.04 -14.37
CA SER A 120 0.22 -7.96 -14.93
C SER A 120 -0.85 -8.37 -13.92
N ASP A 121 -0.52 -8.30 -12.63
CA ASP A 121 -1.41 -8.67 -11.52
C ASP A 121 -2.31 -7.50 -11.07
N ASP A 122 -2.10 -6.30 -11.63
CA ASP A 122 -2.90 -5.09 -11.35
C ASP A 122 -2.91 -4.15 -12.57
N ASN A 123 -3.71 -4.49 -13.57
CA ASN A 123 -3.81 -3.77 -14.85
C ASN A 123 -5.26 -3.43 -15.25
N VAL A 124 -6.21 -3.54 -14.32
CA VAL A 124 -7.65 -3.38 -14.60
C VAL A 124 -8.17 -2.02 -14.10
N LEU A 125 -7.96 -1.73 -12.81
CA LEU A 125 -8.58 -0.57 -12.15
C LEU A 125 -7.89 0.75 -12.49
N LEU A 126 -6.55 0.79 -12.46
CA LEU A 126 -5.81 2.02 -12.74
C LEU A 126 -6.14 2.60 -14.13
N PRO A 127 -6.20 1.82 -15.23
CA PRO A 127 -6.63 2.34 -16.53
C PRO A 127 -8.02 2.98 -16.54
N PHE A 128 -8.96 2.45 -15.75
CA PHE A 128 -10.30 3.06 -15.64
C PHE A 128 -10.21 4.47 -15.03
N PHE A 129 -9.50 4.62 -13.90
CA PHE A 129 -9.35 5.93 -13.25
C PHE A 129 -8.54 6.92 -14.08
N LEU A 130 -7.54 6.46 -14.84
CA LEU A 130 -6.80 7.32 -15.77
C LEU A 130 -7.70 7.84 -16.91
N LYS A 131 -8.54 6.97 -17.48
CA LYS A 131 -9.51 7.37 -18.50
C LYS A 131 -10.59 8.30 -17.93
N LEU A 132 -11.03 8.05 -16.69
CA LEU A 132 -11.97 8.92 -15.99
C LEU A 132 -11.35 10.31 -15.72
N LEU A 133 -10.06 10.36 -15.36
CA LEU A 133 -9.33 11.61 -15.18
C LEU A 133 -9.28 12.42 -16.48
N VAL A 134 -8.96 11.76 -17.61
CA VAL A 134 -8.99 12.38 -18.94
C VAL A 134 -10.42 12.80 -19.34
N HIS A 135 -11.44 12.02 -18.97
CA HIS A 135 -12.84 12.42 -19.19
C HIS A 135 -13.20 13.72 -18.46
N TYR A 136 -12.73 13.90 -17.22
CA TYR A 136 -12.98 15.11 -16.42
C TYR A 136 -12.12 16.31 -16.76
N GLU A 137 -10.94 16.08 -17.32
CA GLU A 137 -9.99 17.09 -17.76
C GLU A 137 -9.18 16.54 -18.96
N PRO A 138 -9.65 16.78 -20.21
CA PRO A 138 -9.07 16.21 -21.43
C PRO A 138 -7.59 16.53 -21.63
N GLY A 139 -7.09 17.63 -21.06
CA GLY A 139 -5.68 18.00 -21.16
C GLY A 139 -4.72 16.98 -20.54
N PHE A 140 -5.19 16.02 -19.71
CA PHE A 140 -4.35 14.97 -19.16
C PHE A 140 -3.92 13.91 -20.17
N ASP A 141 -4.59 13.81 -21.32
CA ASP A 141 -4.27 12.81 -22.34
C ASP A 141 -2.80 12.91 -22.79
N GLU A 142 -2.28 14.14 -22.93
CA GLU A 142 -0.88 14.39 -23.31
C GLU A 142 0.14 14.02 -22.20
N TYR A 143 -0.33 13.85 -20.95
CA TYR A 143 0.51 13.61 -19.78
C TYR A 143 0.49 12.15 -19.33
N ILE A 144 -0.34 11.28 -19.92
CA ILE A 144 -0.48 9.88 -19.51
C ILE A 144 -0.07 8.97 -20.65
N ARG A 145 0.93 8.12 -20.41
CA ARG A 145 1.37 7.10 -21.37
C ARG A 145 1.44 5.74 -20.69
N LEU A 146 0.91 4.72 -21.35
CA LEU A 146 1.05 3.33 -20.91
C LEU A 146 2.17 2.66 -21.71
N ALA A 147 3.06 1.94 -21.03
CA ALA A 147 4.20 1.27 -21.65
C ALA A 147 3.90 -0.21 -21.92
N ASP A 148 3.87 -0.56 -23.21
CA ASP A 148 3.84 -1.95 -23.66
C ASP A 148 5.28 -2.46 -23.82
N GLY A 149 5.75 -3.19 -22.81
CA GLY A 149 7.08 -3.81 -22.84
C GLY A 149 8.18 -2.98 -22.17
N LYS A 150 9.31 -2.79 -22.86
CA LYS A 150 10.52 -2.16 -22.29
C LYS A 150 10.33 -0.65 -22.17
N LEU A 151 10.66 -0.10 -21.00
CA LEU A 151 10.65 1.33 -20.76
C LEU A 151 11.77 2.04 -21.53
N THR A 152 11.41 3.04 -22.32
CA THR A 152 12.32 3.91 -23.08
C THR A 152 11.76 5.33 -23.14
N GLY A 153 12.62 6.34 -23.32
CA GLY A 153 12.18 7.72 -23.51
C GLY A 153 11.64 8.41 -22.25
N PHE A 154 12.21 8.08 -21.09
CA PHE A 154 11.94 8.74 -19.81
C PHE A 154 13.19 9.46 -19.30
N ASP A 155 12.97 10.49 -18.48
CA ASP A 155 14.00 11.33 -17.87
C ASP A 155 14.34 10.86 -16.44
N ALA A 156 13.34 10.36 -15.71
CA ALA A 156 13.44 9.88 -14.33
C ALA A 156 12.53 8.67 -14.10
N ILE A 157 12.72 7.95 -12.99
CA ILE A 157 11.95 6.73 -12.72
C ILE A 157 11.62 6.52 -11.25
N ILE A 158 10.39 6.07 -11.00
CA ILE A 158 9.93 5.54 -9.72
C ILE A 158 9.65 4.06 -9.94
N ALA A 159 10.39 3.18 -9.25
CA ALA A 159 10.27 1.75 -9.41
C ALA A 159 9.99 1.08 -8.07
N THR A 160 8.86 0.39 -7.98
CA THR A 160 8.46 -0.35 -6.79
C THR A 160 8.39 -1.84 -7.13
N GLY A 161 8.98 -2.68 -6.29
CA GLY A 161 8.96 -4.13 -6.48
C GLY A 161 9.51 -4.91 -5.29
N SER A 162 9.71 -6.21 -5.49
CA SER A 162 10.35 -7.07 -4.49
C SER A 162 11.82 -6.66 -4.26
N ASN A 163 12.44 -7.16 -3.18
CA ASN A 163 13.88 -6.97 -2.94
C ASN A 163 14.73 -7.43 -4.13
N ASN A 164 14.41 -8.59 -4.70
CA ASN A 164 15.09 -9.12 -5.89
C ASN A 164 14.92 -8.22 -7.12
N SER A 165 13.72 -7.66 -7.31
CA SER A 165 13.45 -6.73 -8.41
C SER A 165 14.18 -5.39 -8.21
N ALA A 166 14.28 -4.91 -6.97
CA ALA A 166 14.92 -3.64 -6.66
C ALA A 166 16.43 -3.64 -6.97
N ASP A 167 17.12 -4.75 -6.77
CA ASP A 167 18.52 -4.89 -7.16
C ASP A 167 18.69 -4.82 -8.69
N GLN A 168 17.79 -5.47 -9.43
CA GLN A 168 17.75 -5.36 -10.89
C GLN A 168 17.43 -3.93 -11.34
N PHE A 169 16.44 -3.27 -10.73
CA PHE A 169 16.10 -1.88 -11.02
C PHE A 169 17.28 -0.94 -10.77
N SER A 170 18.01 -1.16 -9.67
CA SER A 170 19.20 -0.36 -9.33
C SER A 170 20.27 -0.50 -10.42
N HIS A 171 20.49 -1.71 -10.92
CA HIS A 171 21.44 -1.95 -12.01
C HIS A 171 21.02 -1.29 -13.33
N TYR A 172 19.76 -1.44 -13.75
CA TYR A 172 19.28 -0.93 -15.04
C TYR A 172 19.04 0.58 -15.05
N PHE A 173 18.58 1.13 -13.92
CA PHE A 173 18.04 2.48 -13.84
C PHE A 173 18.83 3.44 -12.94
N GLY A 174 19.84 2.95 -12.22
CA GLY A 174 20.63 3.78 -11.30
C GLY A 174 21.37 4.96 -11.95
N LYS A 175 21.50 4.95 -13.28
CA LYS A 175 22.06 6.08 -14.06
C LYS A 175 21.10 7.26 -14.28
N TYR A 176 19.80 7.07 -14.02
CA TYR A 176 18.78 8.13 -14.09
C TYR A 176 18.46 8.63 -12.68
N PRO A 177 17.95 9.86 -12.51
CA PRO A 177 17.27 10.26 -11.28
C PRO A 177 16.18 9.23 -10.95
N ASN A 178 16.23 8.66 -9.74
CA ASN A 178 15.37 7.52 -9.41
C ASN A 178 14.90 7.50 -7.95
N VAL A 179 13.72 6.91 -7.77
CA VAL A 179 13.22 6.40 -6.49
C VAL A 179 13.00 4.90 -6.68
N ILE A 180 13.88 4.08 -6.09
CA ILE A 180 13.77 2.62 -6.14
C ILE A 180 13.35 2.13 -4.77
N ARG A 181 12.12 1.63 -4.69
CA ARG A 181 11.53 1.11 -3.46
C ARG A 181 11.77 -0.37 -3.33
N ARG A 182 12.26 -0.75 -2.14
CA ARG A 182 12.49 -2.14 -1.72
C ARG A 182 11.29 -2.64 -0.94
N ASN A 183 11.26 -3.92 -0.64
CA ASN A 183 10.26 -4.43 0.28
C ASN A 183 10.58 -3.92 1.68
N ARG A 184 9.58 -3.35 2.34
CA ARG A 184 9.59 -2.98 3.76
C ARG A 184 8.41 -3.65 4.43
N SER A 185 8.49 -3.82 5.74
CA SER A 185 7.41 -4.40 6.54
C SER A 185 7.09 -3.50 7.71
N SER A 186 5.88 -3.63 8.23
CA SER A 186 5.48 -2.93 9.45
C SER A 186 5.55 -3.86 10.65
N LEU A 187 5.66 -3.25 11.82
CA LEU A 187 5.66 -3.96 13.09
C LEU A 187 4.75 -3.29 14.09
N ALA A 188 4.30 -4.07 15.08
CA ALA A 188 3.57 -3.57 16.23
C ALA A 188 4.44 -3.60 17.49
N VAL A 189 4.39 -2.54 18.28
CA VAL A 189 4.91 -2.53 19.65
C VAL A 189 3.75 -2.75 20.59
N ILE A 190 3.79 -3.87 21.32
CA ILE A 190 2.78 -4.28 22.30
C ILE A 190 3.38 -4.06 23.68
N THR A 191 2.65 -3.38 24.55
CA THR A 191 3.04 -3.04 25.93
C THR A 191 2.55 -4.04 26.97
N GLY A 192 1.61 -4.92 26.61
CA GLY A 192 0.92 -5.83 27.52
C GLY A 192 -0.26 -5.20 28.26
N LYS A 193 -0.60 -3.96 27.95
CA LYS A 193 -1.71 -3.20 28.56
C LYS A 193 -2.82 -2.86 27.56
N GLU A 194 -2.72 -3.38 26.35
CA GLU A 194 -3.69 -3.16 25.28
C GLU A 194 -5.06 -3.67 25.69
N THR A 195 -6.08 -2.87 25.39
CA THR A 195 -7.47 -3.29 25.50
C THR A 195 -7.80 -4.32 24.43
N ARG A 196 -8.88 -5.07 24.67
CA ARG A 196 -9.44 -5.99 23.66
C ARG A 196 -9.70 -5.29 22.32
N GLY A 197 -10.25 -4.07 22.35
CA GLY A 197 -10.53 -3.30 21.13
C GLY A 197 -9.28 -2.89 20.36
N GLU A 198 -8.19 -2.59 21.05
CA GLU A 198 -6.90 -2.29 20.41
C GLU A 198 -6.30 -3.53 19.74
N LEU A 199 -6.36 -4.70 20.38
CA LEU A 199 -5.90 -5.96 19.79
C LEU A 199 -6.79 -6.42 18.62
N GLU A 200 -8.11 -6.20 18.69
CA GLU A 200 -9.03 -6.41 17.56
C GLU A 200 -8.70 -5.46 16.39
N ALA A 201 -8.35 -4.20 16.68
CA ALA A 201 -7.91 -3.24 15.68
C ALA A 201 -6.58 -3.64 15.03
N LEU A 202 -5.62 -4.15 15.81
CA LEU A 202 -4.36 -4.70 15.29
C LEU A 202 -4.61 -5.82 14.27
N GLY A 203 -5.66 -6.62 14.45
CA GLY A 203 -6.06 -7.61 13.46
C GLY A 203 -6.25 -7.02 12.04
N LYS A 204 -6.74 -5.78 11.92
CA LYS A 204 -6.84 -5.12 10.61
C LYS A 204 -5.46 -4.85 10.00
N ASP A 205 -4.49 -4.42 10.82
CA ASP A 205 -3.12 -4.17 10.35
C ASP A 205 -2.43 -5.47 9.90
N ILE A 206 -2.79 -6.61 10.50
CA ILE A 206 -2.23 -7.93 10.15
C ILE A 206 -2.90 -8.48 8.88
N PHE A 207 -4.23 -8.53 8.83
CA PHE A 207 -4.97 -9.37 7.89
C PHE A 207 -5.54 -8.64 6.67
N TYR A 208 -5.67 -7.30 6.70
CA TYR A 208 -6.13 -6.59 5.50
C TYR A 208 -5.15 -6.82 4.35
N TYR A 209 -5.69 -7.02 3.14
CA TYR A 209 -4.90 -7.42 1.98
C TYR A 209 -4.09 -8.71 2.21
N PHE A 210 -4.54 -9.59 3.12
CA PHE A 210 -3.90 -10.87 3.41
C PHE A 210 -2.44 -10.77 3.88
N GLY A 211 -2.01 -9.62 4.40
CA GLY A 211 -0.63 -9.39 4.82
C GLY A 211 0.35 -9.07 3.67
N LEU A 212 -0.15 -8.75 2.47
CA LEU A 212 0.67 -8.53 1.26
C LEU A 212 1.27 -7.13 1.13
N GLY A 213 0.78 -6.16 1.89
CA GLY A 213 1.21 -4.77 1.83
C GLY A 213 2.43 -4.50 2.71
N CYS A 214 3.28 -3.56 2.33
CA CYS A 214 4.41 -3.12 3.15
C CYS A 214 3.98 -2.49 4.48
N ARG A 215 2.72 -2.01 4.55
CA ARG A 215 2.09 -1.45 5.75
C ARG A 215 1.45 -2.52 6.64
N ASN A 216 1.40 -3.79 6.21
CA ASN A 216 0.90 -4.86 7.06
C ASN A 216 1.89 -5.17 8.17
N VAL A 217 1.36 -5.43 9.36
CA VAL A 217 2.17 -5.87 10.49
C VAL A 217 2.55 -7.33 10.26
N SER A 218 3.85 -7.59 10.17
CA SER A 218 4.41 -8.95 10.08
C SER A 218 5.32 -9.28 11.27
N LYS A 219 5.55 -8.31 12.16
CA LYS A 219 6.36 -8.48 13.36
C LYS A 219 5.78 -7.81 14.59
N LEU A 220 5.97 -8.43 15.76
CA LEU A 220 5.60 -7.91 17.06
C LEU A 220 6.85 -7.71 17.93
N LEU A 221 6.98 -6.54 18.55
CA LEU A 221 7.83 -6.36 19.72
C LEU A 221 6.92 -6.46 20.94
N VAL A 222 7.21 -7.42 21.82
CA VAL A 222 6.37 -7.72 22.99
C VAL A 222 7.20 -7.67 24.28
N PRO A 223 6.62 -7.41 25.46
CA PRO A 223 7.39 -7.45 26.69
C PRO A 223 7.84 -8.89 26.97
N LYS A 224 8.92 -9.04 27.75
CA LYS A 224 9.34 -10.35 28.24
C LYS A 224 8.17 -11.10 28.89
N ASP A 225 8.09 -12.40 28.60
CA ASP A 225 7.06 -13.32 29.09
C ASP A 225 5.60 -13.02 28.63
N TYR A 226 5.42 -12.18 27.61
CA TYR A 226 4.10 -11.91 27.02
C TYR A 226 3.35 -13.18 26.60
N LYS A 227 2.03 -13.19 26.84
CA LYS A 227 1.12 -14.29 26.51
C LYS A 227 0.23 -13.89 25.35
N PHE A 228 0.26 -14.68 24.28
CA PHE A 228 -0.45 -14.39 23.03
C PHE A 228 -1.92 -14.83 23.01
N ASP A 229 -2.41 -15.47 24.08
CA ASP A 229 -3.78 -15.96 24.20
C ASP A 229 -4.81 -14.85 23.90
N SER A 230 -4.66 -13.69 24.53
CA SER A 230 -5.55 -12.55 24.30
C SER A 230 -5.47 -12.02 22.86
N LEU A 231 -4.28 -12.00 22.25
CA LEU A 231 -4.14 -11.60 20.85
C LEU A 231 -4.90 -12.56 19.94
N PHE A 232 -4.72 -13.89 20.11
CA PHE A 232 -5.42 -14.88 19.31
C PHE A 232 -6.93 -14.82 19.45
N GLU A 233 -7.45 -14.61 20.67
CA GLU A 233 -8.88 -14.42 20.90
C GLU A 233 -9.44 -13.18 20.19
N CYS A 234 -8.68 -12.09 20.15
CA CYS A 234 -9.10 -10.84 19.51
C CYS A 234 -9.09 -10.93 17.99
N VAL A 235 -8.14 -11.67 17.41
CA VAL A 235 -8.04 -11.80 15.95
C VAL A 235 -8.84 -12.96 15.36
N PHE A 236 -9.56 -13.73 16.18
CA PHE A 236 -10.33 -14.91 15.72
C PHE A 236 -11.34 -14.58 14.61
N SER A 237 -11.94 -13.39 14.64
CA SER A 237 -12.88 -12.91 13.62
C SER A 237 -12.26 -12.76 12.23
N PHE A 238 -10.93 -12.74 12.13
CA PHE A 238 -10.20 -12.66 10.86
C PHE A 238 -9.96 -14.03 10.22
N GLY A 239 -10.40 -15.14 10.82
CA GLY A 239 -10.24 -16.48 10.26
C GLY A 239 -10.81 -16.67 8.83
N TYR A 240 -11.69 -15.77 8.38
CA TYR A 240 -12.18 -15.72 6.99
C TYR A 240 -11.06 -15.62 5.94
N VAL A 241 -9.84 -15.21 6.33
CA VAL A 241 -8.70 -15.17 5.40
C VAL A 241 -8.41 -16.52 4.75
N LEU A 242 -8.76 -17.63 5.42
CA LEU A 242 -8.62 -18.99 4.87
C LEU A 242 -9.57 -19.28 3.70
N ASP A 243 -10.67 -18.54 3.54
CA ASP A 243 -11.56 -18.69 2.40
C ASP A 243 -10.85 -18.33 1.09
N ASN A 244 -9.77 -17.53 1.18
CA ASN A 244 -8.86 -17.30 0.08
C ASN A 244 -7.88 -18.47 -0.08
N LYS A 245 -8.04 -19.23 -1.17
CA LYS A 245 -7.18 -20.38 -1.50
C LYS A 245 -5.68 -20.04 -1.51
N LYS A 246 -5.29 -18.85 -1.96
CA LYS A 246 -3.87 -18.48 -2.00
C LYS A 246 -3.33 -18.25 -0.58
N TYR A 247 -4.11 -17.64 0.32
CA TYR A 247 -3.73 -17.49 1.73
C TYR A 247 -3.65 -18.85 2.42
N ALA A 248 -4.69 -19.68 2.29
CA ALA A 248 -4.73 -21.02 2.88
C ALA A 248 -3.54 -21.88 2.44
N ASN A 249 -3.17 -21.84 1.15
CA ASN A 249 -2.00 -22.54 0.65
C ASN A 249 -0.69 -22.03 1.26
N ASN A 250 -0.53 -20.71 1.46
CA ASN A 250 0.66 -20.15 2.13
C ASN A 250 0.73 -20.58 3.59
N TYR A 251 -0.41 -20.60 4.28
CA TYR A 251 -0.52 -21.07 5.65
C TYR A 251 -0.11 -22.54 5.79
N GLU A 252 -0.71 -23.44 5.01
CA GLU A 252 -0.38 -24.87 5.06
C GLU A 252 1.08 -25.15 4.65
N TYR A 253 1.60 -24.43 3.66
CA TYR A 253 2.98 -24.55 3.22
C TYR A 253 3.97 -24.19 4.33
N ASN A 254 3.84 -23.00 4.92
CA ASN A 254 4.76 -22.54 5.98
C ASN A 254 4.61 -23.39 7.24
N ARG A 255 3.38 -23.78 7.60
CA ARG A 255 3.11 -24.68 8.73
C ARG A 255 3.79 -26.03 8.55
N THR A 256 3.70 -26.61 7.35
CA THR A 256 4.37 -27.89 7.03
C THR A 256 5.88 -27.77 7.15
N ILE A 257 6.47 -26.68 6.62
CA ILE A 257 7.92 -26.43 6.73
C ILE A 257 8.37 -26.37 8.18
N TYR A 258 7.68 -25.57 9.02
CA TYR A 258 8.07 -25.42 10.42
C TYR A 258 7.90 -26.71 11.23
N LEU A 259 6.84 -27.49 10.97
CA LEU A 259 6.65 -28.80 11.60
C LEU A 259 7.76 -29.78 11.19
N MET A 260 8.11 -29.85 9.90
CA MET A 260 9.19 -30.71 9.41
C MET A 260 10.56 -30.28 9.93
N GLY A 261 10.77 -28.98 10.11
CA GLY A 261 11.97 -28.39 10.72
C GLY A 261 12.04 -28.55 12.24
N ASN A 262 11.00 -29.09 12.89
CA ASN A 262 10.85 -29.17 14.34
C ASN A 262 11.00 -27.78 15.02
N GLU A 263 10.53 -26.74 14.34
CA GLU A 263 10.57 -25.37 14.83
C GLU A 263 9.40 -25.10 15.79
N LYS A 264 9.65 -24.28 16.82
CA LYS A 264 8.62 -23.90 17.78
C LYS A 264 7.86 -22.68 17.28
N PHE A 265 6.54 -22.80 17.19
CA PHE A 265 5.62 -21.71 16.88
C PHE A 265 4.30 -21.91 17.62
N LEU A 266 3.56 -20.83 17.81
CA LEU A 266 2.17 -20.84 18.25
C LEU A 266 1.27 -20.82 17.01
N ASP A 267 0.11 -21.44 17.10
CA ASP A 267 -0.77 -21.66 15.95
C ASP A 267 -2.24 -21.54 16.39
N ASN A 268 -3.03 -20.74 15.66
CA ASN A 268 -4.47 -20.60 15.86
C ASN A 268 -5.31 -21.07 14.64
N ASN A 269 -4.71 -21.89 13.77
CA ASN A 269 -5.27 -22.44 12.53
C ASN A 269 -5.36 -21.49 11.33
N PHE A 270 -4.94 -20.22 11.44
CA PHE A 270 -4.84 -19.30 10.29
C PHE A 270 -3.71 -18.26 10.41
N LEU A 271 -3.08 -18.17 11.58
CA LEU A 271 -1.93 -17.35 11.88
C LEU A 271 -0.96 -18.15 12.76
N MET A 272 0.30 -18.17 12.36
CA MET A 272 1.39 -18.69 13.18
C MET A 272 2.18 -17.56 13.81
N ILE A 273 2.51 -17.66 15.10
CA ILE A 273 3.39 -16.71 15.78
C ILE A 273 4.68 -17.42 16.15
N LYS A 274 5.83 -16.90 15.69
CA LYS A 274 7.14 -17.54 15.86
C LYS A 274 8.18 -16.53 16.34
N ALA A 275 9.05 -16.95 17.27
CA ALA A 275 10.21 -16.14 17.65
C ALA A 275 11.23 -16.12 16.50
N ASP A 276 11.57 -14.92 16.03
CA ASP A 276 12.53 -14.74 14.93
C ASP A 276 13.10 -13.31 14.92
N ASN A 277 14.37 -13.16 14.55
CA ASN A 277 15.03 -11.87 14.48
C ASN A 277 14.77 -11.13 13.16
N GLN A 278 14.27 -11.82 12.14
CA GLN A 278 13.90 -11.19 10.86
C GLN A 278 12.67 -10.30 11.02
N ILE A 279 12.58 -9.25 10.22
CA ILE A 279 11.41 -8.34 10.19
C ILE A 279 10.33 -8.86 9.25
N HIS A 280 10.77 -9.39 8.11
CA HIS A 280 9.91 -9.86 7.04
C HIS A 280 9.44 -11.29 7.33
N ALA A 281 8.22 -11.43 7.82
CA ALA A 281 7.61 -12.75 7.96
C ALA A 281 6.89 -13.17 6.67
N PRO A 282 6.86 -14.47 6.33
CA PRO A 282 5.99 -14.99 5.28
C PRO A 282 4.51 -14.69 5.56
N ILE A 283 3.68 -14.70 4.52
CA ILE A 283 2.22 -14.63 4.66
C ILE A 283 1.77 -15.70 5.66
N SER A 284 0.80 -15.35 6.52
CA SER A 284 0.25 -16.16 7.63
C SER A 284 1.21 -16.45 8.79
N VAL A 285 2.41 -15.87 8.77
CA VAL A 285 3.38 -15.96 9.86
C VAL A 285 3.59 -14.58 10.44
N MET A 286 3.67 -14.49 11.76
CA MET A 286 4.00 -13.31 12.52
C MET A 286 5.27 -13.59 13.31
N TYR A 287 6.31 -12.81 13.07
CA TYR A 287 7.50 -12.89 13.90
C TYR A 287 7.34 -12.09 15.18
N TYR A 288 8.02 -12.50 16.24
CA TYR A 288 8.10 -11.68 17.44
C TYR A 288 9.50 -11.70 18.06
N GLU A 289 9.80 -10.59 18.75
CA GLU A 289 10.94 -10.48 19.66
C GLU A 289 10.49 -9.85 20.97
N SER A 290 11.10 -10.30 22.07
CA SER A 290 10.83 -9.77 23.40
C SER A 290 11.74 -8.60 23.73
N TYR A 291 11.21 -7.57 24.39
CA TYR A 291 11.99 -6.44 24.93
C TYR A 291 11.81 -6.33 26.45
N GLU A 292 12.74 -5.68 27.14
CA GLU A 292 12.70 -5.46 28.60
C GLU A 292 12.45 -3.99 28.97
N SER A 293 12.78 -3.04 28.08
CA SER A 293 12.65 -1.60 28.29
C SER A 293 12.21 -0.83 27.04
N ASP A 294 11.73 0.40 27.21
CA ASP A 294 11.38 1.29 26.08
C ASP A 294 12.64 1.71 25.29
N GLU A 295 13.81 1.73 25.95
CA GLU A 295 15.11 1.94 25.33
C GLU A 295 15.43 0.82 24.32
N ASP A 296 15.16 -0.45 24.65
CA ASP A 296 15.38 -1.59 23.73
C ASP A 296 14.54 -1.45 22.47
N VAL A 297 13.27 -1.03 22.62
CA VAL A 297 12.37 -0.78 21.49
C VAL A 297 12.93 0.34 20.62
N THR A 298 13.36 1.44 21.24
CA THR A 298 13.92 2.59 20.52
C THR A 298 15.17 2.20 19.73
N GLU A 299 16.10 1.46 20.36
CA GLU A 299 17.31 0.97 19.71
C GLU A 299 16.97 0.00 18.55
N TYR A 300 16.04 -0.92 18.75
CA TYR A 300 15.57 -1.83 17.71
C TYR A 300 15.04 -1.06 16.49
N LEU A 301 14.16 -0.07 16.71
CA LEU A 301 13.56 0.72 15.64
C LEU A 301 14.62 1.52 14.87
N LEU A 302 15.60 2.10 15.56
CA LEU A 302 16.70 2.84 14.93
C LEU A 302 17.59 1.94 14.07
N ASN A 303 17.98 0.78 14.61
CA ASN A 303 18.84 -0.18 13.93
C ASN A 303 18.18 -0.78 12.67
N ASN A 304 16.85 -0.85 12.67
CA ASN A 304 16.07 -1.45 11.59
C ASN A 304 15.29 -0.45 10.73
N ALA A 305 15.54 0.85 10.87
CA ALA A 305 14.74 1.91 10.24
C ALA A 305 14.62 1.80 8.69
N LYS A 306 15.58 1.15 8.03
CA LYS A 306 15.57 0.94 6.57
C LYS A 306 14.64 -0.17 6.10
N GLU A 307 14.30 -1.11 6.97
CA GLU A 307 13.42 -2.26 6.67
C GLU A 307 11.99 -2.00 7.14
N ILE A 308 11.79 -1.01 8.01
CA ILE A 308 10.50 -0.66 8.59
C ILE A 308 9.76 0.36 7.71
N GLN A 309 8.50 0.06 7.37
CA GLN A 309 7.60 1.01 6.69
C GLN A 309 6.83 1.86 7.69
N CYS A 310 6.19 1.25 8.69
CA CYS A 310 5.60 1.97 9.81
C CYS A 310 5.58 1.12 11.09
N VAL A 311 5.39 1.80 12.21
CA VAL A 311 5.24 1.19 13.53
C VAL A 311 3.83 1.47 14.01
N VAL A 312 3.13 0.46 14.52
CA VAL A 312 1.83 0.62 15.18
C VAL A 312 1.94 0.34 16.67
N GLY A 313 1.14 1.02 17.47
CA GLY A 313 1.10 0.85 18.92
C GLY A 313 0.98 2.15 19.69
N THR A 314 1.07 2.07 21.02
CA THR A 314 1.04 3.25 21.88
C THR A 314 2.21 4.18 21.54
N ASN A 315 1.93 5.47 21.32
CA ASN A 315 2.88 6.50 20.84
C ASN A 315 3.31 6.39 19.36
N TYR A 316 2.73 5.46 18.61
CA TYR A 316 2.96 5.31 17.16
C TYR A 316 1.65 5.48 16.39
N ILE A 317 1.58 4.91 15.16
CA ILE A 317 0.30 4.85 14.45
C ILE A 317 -0.66 4.01 15.29
N PRO A 318 -1.88 4.51 15.61
CA PRO A 318 -2.82 3.73 16.41
C PRO A 318 -3.20 2.42 15.69
N PHE A 319 -3.39 1.36 16.45
CA PHE A 319 -3.81 0.05 15.93
C PHE A 319 -5.04 0.18 15.00
N GLY A 320 -5.00 -0.57 13.90
CA GLY A 320 -6.00 -0.61 12.84
C GLY A 320 -5.89 0.49 11.79
N ASN A 321 -4.90 1.39 11.86
CA ASN A 321 -4.76 2.53 10.94
C ASN A 321 -3.58 2.43 9.97
N SER A 322 -2.76 1.37 10.02
CA SER A 322 -1.59 1.25 9.12
C SER A 322 -1.98 1.28 7.64
N GLN A 323 -3.15 0.75 7.30
CA GLN A 323 -3.66 0.62 5.94
C GLN A 323 -4.43 1.85 5.43
N SER A 324 -4.47 2.93 6.20
CA SER A 324 -5.12 4.20 5.81
C SER A 324 -4.14 5.37 5.90
N PRO A 325 -3.05 5.35 5.11
CA PRO A 325 -2.08 6.45 5.13
C PRO A 325 -2.74 7.75 4.69
N VAL A 326 -2.29 8.85 5.28
CA VAL A 326 -2.65 10.20 4.79
C VAL A 326 -1.92 10.48 3.48
N ILE A 327 -2.41 11.44 2.69
CA ILE A 327 -1.86 11.72 1.35
C ILE A 327 -0.39 12.18 1.36
N THR A 328 0.12 12.67 2.49
CA THR A 328 1.52 13.09 2.67
C THR A 328 2.40 12.02 3.32
N ASP A 329 1.86 10.82 3.59
CA ASP A 329 2.61 9.68 4.15
C ASP A 329 3.27 8.88 3.02
N PHE A 330 4.39 9.41 2.52
CA PHE A 330 5.12 8.82 1.41
C PHE A 330 5.77 7.47 1.76
N ALA A 331 5.64 6.50 0.86
CA ALA A 331 6.26 5.19 1.00
C ALA A 331 7.78 5.30 1.18
N ASP A 332 8.34 4.39 1.99
CA ASP A 332 9.77 4.34 2.32
C ASP A 332 10.36 5.60 3.02
N GLY A 333 9.51 6.55 3.43
CA GLY A 333 9.96 7.85 3.95
C GLY A 333 10.57 8.76 2.88
N VAL A 334 10.43 8.40 1.59
CA VAL A 334 10.97 9.17 0.47
C VAL A 334 9.90 10.10 -0.05
N ASN A 335 10.08 11.41 0.13
CA ASN A 335 9.13 12.41 -0.35
C ASN A 335 9.13 12.48 -1.89
N THR A 336 8.19 11.76 -2.51
CA THR A 336 8.01 11.70 -3.97
C THR A 336 7.77 13.08 -4.58
N ALA A 337 7.00 13.94 -3.91
CA ALA A 337 6.71 15.28 -4.42
C ALA A 337 8.00 16.12 -4.50
N LYS A 338 8.83 16.09 -3.46
CA LYS A 338 10.15 16.74 -3.45
C LYS A 338 11.05 16.20 -4.55
N PHE A 339 11.15 14.87 -4.68
CA PHE A 339 11.93 14.25 -5.75
C PHE A 339 11.53 14.78 -7.13
N LEU A 340 10.22 14.89 -7.41
CA LEU A 340 9.70 15.34 -8.69
C LEU A 340 9.93 16.84 -8.97
N VAL A 341 9.94 17.67 -7.92
CA VAL A 341 10.22 19.11 -8.02
C VAL A 341 11.70 19.40 -8.23
N ASP A 342 12.57 18.53 -7.72
CA ASP A 342 14.02 18.66 -7.83
C ASP A 342 14.58 18.09 -9.17
N LEU A 343 13.72 17.56 -10.05
CA LEU A 343 14.07 17.11 -11.43
C LEU A 343 14.31 18.30 -12.38
#